data_AF-A0A2V4NVI3-F1
#
_entry.id   AF-A0A2V4NVI3-F1
#
_cell.length_a   1.000
_cell.length_b   1.000
_cell.length_c   1.000
_cell.angle_alpha   90.00
_cell.angle_beta   90.00
_cell.angle_gamma   90.00
#
_symmetry.space_group_name_H-M   'P 1'
#
loop_
_entity.id
_entity.type
_entity.pdbx_description
1 polymer ?
#
loop_
_entity_poly.entity_id
_entity_poly.type
_entity_poly.pdbx_seq_one_letter_code
_entity_poly.pdbx_strand_id
1 'polypeptide(L)'
;MATGGLALTALLGYTVVVGLWETQPQFLRWAGLLIVTALWVSAGWAFLLNRPKIVARAGALRNALQDRQSAAAKLPLDSPSGLRIYREASLEIIDQYRRGANKNRRVHNLFQAVILTGSIVTSSLTAMNQGNSAALRSVTIALSALVGISAAVTGYFKFRERGYNLQSTADEIEKHYNASQFMLDEYAGSDPAHPLSEPDRLRMFARYVEKLKEEQRKRELQLEQSSSASEERSS
;
A
#
# COMPACT_ATOMS: atom_id res chain seq x y z
N MET A 1 7.66 -5.80 2.75
CA MET A 1 9.03 -6.34 2.58
C MET A 1 9.08 -7.86 2.50
N ALA A 2 8.16 -8.62 3.13
CA ALA A 2 8.17 -10.09 3.02
C ALA A 2 7.70 -10.67 1.66
N THR A 3 6.95 -9.92 0.85
CA THR A 3 6.35 -10.43 -0.41
C THR A 3 7.33 -10.51 -1.59
N GLY A 4 8.30 -9.60 -1.66
CA GLY A 4 9.38 -9.68 -2.66
C GLY A 4 10.31 -10.87 -2.40
N GLY A 5 10.58 -11.16 -1.13
CA GLY A 5 11.33 -12.36 -0.72
C GLY A 5 10.64 -13.66 -1.13
N LEU A 6 9.31 -13.72 -1.03
CA LEU A 6 8.49 -14.87 -1.45
C LEU A 6 8.51 -15.10 -2.96
N ALA A 7 8.46 -14.02 -3.75
CA ALA A 7 8.56 -14.13 -5.20
C ALA A 7 9.97 -14.59 -5.65
N LEU A 8 11.03 -14.08 -5.02
CA LEU A 8 12.42 -14.47 -5.28
C LEU A 8 12.71 -15.92 -4.85
N THR A 9 12.13 -16.37 -3.73
CA THR A 9 12.22 -17.79 -3.32
C THR A 9 11.39 -18.71 -4.23
N ALA A 10 10.25 -18.25 -4.78
CA ALA A 10 9.55 -18.97 -5.85
C ALA A 10 10.44 -19.16 -7.08
N LEU A 11 11.11 -18.10 -7.50
CA LEU A 11 11.91 -18.07 -8.72
C LEU A 11 13.18 -18.91 -8.58
N LEU A 12 13.84 -18.85 -7.42
CA LEU A 12 14.97 -19.73 -7.07
C LEU A 12 14.52 -21.20 -6.89
N GLY A 13 13.35 -21.44 -6.30
CA GLY A 13 12.78 -22.78 -6.21
C GLY A 13 12.47 -23.35 -7.59
N TYR A 14 11.95 -22.53 -8.50
CA TYR A 14 11.65 -22.92 -9.87
C TYR A 14 12.91 -23.22 -10.70
N THR A 15 13.97 -22.40 -10.60
CA THR A 15 15.23 -22.66 -11.31
C THR A 15 15.94 -23.91 -10.78
N VAL A 16 15.86 -24.17 -9.48
CA VAL A 16 16.37 -25.41 -8.87
C VAL A 16 15.56 -26.62 -9.34
N VAL A 17 14.23 -26.52 -9.44
CA VAL A 17 13.34 -27.58 -9.98
C VAL A 17 13.66 -27.88 -11.44
N VAL A 18 13.84 -26.85 -12.28
CA VAL A 18 14.19 -27.01 -13.70
C VAL A 18 15.60 -27.62 -13.86
N GLY A 19 16.58 -27.16 -13.07
CA GLY A 19 17.95 -27.71 -13.09
C GLY A 19 18.04 -29.16 -12.61
N LEU A 20 17.22 -29.55 -11.62
CA LEU A 20 17.09 -30.94 -11.16
C LEU A 20 16.39 -31.84 -12.21
N TRP A 21 15.49 -31.27 -13.02
CA TRP A 21 14.73 -32.01 -14.01
C TRP A 21 15.57 -32.46 -15.21
N GLU A 22 16.57 -31.67 -15.59
CA GLU A 22 17.50 -32.01 -16.68
C GLU A 22 18.63 -32.97 -16.25
N THR A 23 19.01 -33.01 -14.96
CA THR A 23 20.30 -33.62 -14.56
C THR A 23 20.25 -34.81 -13.60
N GLN A 24 19.13 -35.10 -12.90
CA GLN A 24 19.11 -36.08 -11.79
C GLN A 24 18.04 -37.20 -11.96
N PRO A 25 18.23 -38.39 -11.35
CA PRO A 25 17.32 -39.55 -11.46
C PRO A 25 15.94 -39.31 -10.82
N GLN A 26 14.95 -40.10 -11.24
CA GLN A 26 13.51 -39.81 -11.05
C GLN A 26 13.08 -39.52 -9.61
N PHE A 27 13.73 -40.11 -8.60
CA PHE A 27 13.41 -39.90 -7.18
C PHE A 27 13.67 -38.45 -6.69
N LEU A 28 14.77 -37.82 -7.13
CA LEU A 28 15.15 -36.47 -6.70
C LEU A 28 14.19 -35.39 -7.24
N ARG A 29 13.53 -35.66 -8.37
CA ARG A 29 12.57 -34.75 -9.02
C ARG A 29 11.29 -34.59 -8.22
N TRP A 30 10.74 -35.70 -7.74
CA TRP A 30 9.55 -35.70 -6.89
C TRP A 30 9.85 -35.16 -5.49
N ALA A 31 11.04 -35.44 -4.94
CA ALA A 31 11.49 -34.88 -3.67
C ALA A 31 11.63 -33.34 -3.72
N GLY A 32 12.21 -32.78 -4.78
CA GLY A 32 12.36 -31.33 -4.95
C GLY A 32 11.01 -30.59 -5.08
N LEU A 33 10.07 -31.18 -5.81
CA LEU A 33 8.71 -30.63 -5.97
C LEU A 33 7.96 -30.63 -4.63
N LEU A 34 8.06 -31.72 -3.86
CA LEU A 34 7.49 -31.79 -2.51
C LEU A 34 8.09 -30.76 -1.56
N ILE A 35 9.41 -30.54 -1.59
CA ILE A 35 10.09 -29.56 -0.74
C ILE A 35 9.66 -28.12 -1.08
N VAL A 36 9.59 -27.75 -2.36
CA VAL A 36 9.15 -26.40 -2.79
C VAL A 36 7.69 -26.16 -2.43
N THR A 37 6.83 -27.15 -2.62
CA THR A 37 5.40 -27.03 -2.28
C THR A 37 5.22 -26.93 -0.75
N ALA A 38 5.97 -27.71 0.04
CA ALA A 38 5.98 -27.62 1.49
C ALA A 38 6.50 -26.27 2.00
N LEU A 39 7.51 -25.71 1.34
CA LEU A 39 8.04 -24.37 1.65
C LEU A 39 6.98 -23.28 1.41
N TRP A 40 6.23 -23.36 0.31
CA TRP A 40 5.13 -22.45 0.01
C TRP A 40 3.96 -22.54 0.99
N VAL A 41 3.57 -23.76 1.34
CA VAL A 41 2.52 -24.01 2.34
C VAL A 41 2.97 -23.50 3.72
N SER A 42 4.21 -23.76 4.14
CA SER A 42 4.75 -23.29 5.42
C SER A 42 4.86 -21.75 5.49
N ALA A 43 5.21 -21.09 4.39
CA ALA A 43 5.28 -19.63 4.32
C ALA A 43 3.89 -18.98 4.36
N GLY A 44 2.91 -19.55 3.66
CA GLY A 44 1.50 -19.14 3.74
C GLY A 44 0.94 -19.36 5.16
N TRP A 45 1.27 -20.49 5.78
CA TRP A 45 0.86 -20.83 7.14
C TRP A 45 1.47 -19.90 8.20
N ALA A 46 2.77 -19.58 8.10
CA ALA A 46 3.44 -18.64 8.98
C ALA A 46 2.89 -17.21 8.86
N PHE A 47 2.48 -16.80 7.65
CA PHE A 47 1.81 -15.51 7.43
C PHE A 47 0.42 -15.46 8.08
N LEU A 48 -0.34 -16.55 8.02
CA LEU A 48 -1.64 -16.68 8.68
C LEU A 48 -1.51 -16.72 10.21
N LEU A 49 -0.52 -17.44 10.76
CA LEU A 49 -0.25 -17.49 12.20
C LEU A 49 0.25 -16.16 12.78
N ASN A 50 0.89 -15.31 11.97
CA ASN A 50 1.33 -13.97 12.40
C ASN A 50 0.26 -12.88 12.24
N ARG A 51 -0.85 -13.12 11.53
CA ARG A 51 -1.99 -12.18 11.45
C ARG A 51 -2.54 -11.75 12.82
N PRO A 52 -2.80 -12.65 13.80
CA PRO A 52 -3.34 -12.23 15.09
C PRO A 52 -2.41 -11.28 15.85
N LYS A 53 -1.08 -11.44 15.76
CA LYS A 53 -0.10 -10.54 16.39
C LYS A 53 -0.09 -9.15 15.76
N ILE A 54 -0.29 -9.05 14.45
CA ILE A 54 -0.36 -7.77 13.72
C ILE A 54 -1.68 -7.06 14.03
N VAL A 55 -2.80 -7.80 14.06
CA VAL A 55 -4.13 -7.26 14.39
C VAL A 55 -4.20 -6.79 15.84
N ALA A 56 -3.62 -7.54 16.79
CA ALA A 56 -3.58 -7.14 18.20
C ALA A 56 -2.77 -5.85 18.41
N ARG A 57 -1.61 -5.70 17.76
CA ARG A 57 -0.81 -4.47 17.83
C ARG A 57 -1.51 -3.28 17.17
N ALA A 58 -2.24 -3.51 16.07
CA ALA A 58 -3.04 -2.48 15.41
C ALA A 58 -4.24 -2.04 16.26
N GLY A 59 -4.88 -2.98 16.97
CA GLY A 59 -5.95 -2.68 17.94
C GLY A 59 -5.46 -1.86 19.11
N ALA A 60 -4.32 -2.25 19.72
CA ALA A 60 -3.72 -1.51 20.82
C ALA A 60 -3.31 -0.09 20.41
N LEU A 61 -2.73 0.08 19.21
CA LEU A 61 -2.40 1.39 18.67
C LEU A 61 -3.67 2.23 18.47
N ARG A 62 -4.73 1.66 17.87
CA ARG A 62 -5.99 2.37 17.64
C ARG A 62 -6.64 2.84 18.93
N ASN A 63 -6.63 2.01 19.98
CA ASN A 63 -7.14 2.38 21.30
C ASN A 63 -6.31 3.53 21.91
N ALA A 64 -4.98 3.47 21.83
CA ALA A 64 -4.11 4.54 22.33
C ALA A 64 -4.33 5.87 21.59
N LEU A 65 -4.57 5.83 20.28
CA LEU A 65 -4.92 7.02 19.49
C LEU A 65 -6.30 7.57 19.84
N GLN A 66 -7.26 6.69 20.09
CA GLN A 66 -8.61 7.07 20.47
C GLN A 66 -8.63 7.70 21.87
N ASP A 67 -7.84 7.17 22.81
CA ASP A 67 -7.65 7.75 24.14
C ASP A 67 -6.99 9.13 24.04
N ARG A 68 -5.94 9.28 23.21
CA ARG A 68 -5.28 10.57 22.97
C ARG A 68 -6.23 11.59 22.33
N GLN A 69 -7.02 11.19 21.34
CA GLN A 69 -8.02 12.04 20.70
C GLN A 69 -9.14 12.44 21.68
N SER A 70 -9.58 11.53 22.54
CA SER A 70 -10.58 11.83 23.57
C SER A 70 -10.04 12.78 24.65
N ALA A 71 -8.74 12.74 24.93
CA ALA A 71 -8.06 13.69 25.81
C ALA A 71 -7.89 15.06 25.14
N ALA A 72 -7.55 15.10 23.85
CA ALA A 72 -7.42 16.33 23.08
C ALA A 72 -8.77 17.03 22.84
N ALA A 73 -9.86 16.25 22.69
CA ALA A 73 -11.22 16.77 22.51
C ALA A 73 -11.80 17.48 23.75
N LYS A 74 -11.15 17.34 24.92
CA LYS A 74 -11.54 18.03 26.17
C LYS A 74 -10.95 19.44 26.27
N LEU A 75 -10.09 19.84 25.34
CA LEU A 75 -9.50 21.18 25.32
C LEU A 75 -10.36 22.13 24.49
N PRO A 76 -10.57 23.38 24.94
CA PRO A 76 -11.27 24.38 24.15
C PRO A 76 -10.49 24.64 22.85
N LEU A 77 -11.05 24.20 21.72
CA LEU A 77 -10.46 24.21 20.38
C LEU A 77 -10.16 25.62 19.85
N ASP A 78 -10.74 26.66 20.46
CA ASP A 78 -10.51 28.06 20.12
C ASP A 78 -9.39 28.73 20.92
N SER A 79 -8.78 28.02 21.87
CA SER A 79 -7.64 28.54 22.62
C SER A 79 -6.33 28.42 21.81
N PRO A 80 -5.39 29.39 21.94
CA PRO A 80 -4.07 29.27 21.32
C PRO A 80 -3.35 27.94 21.67
N SER A 81 -3.56 27.44 22.89
CA SER A 81 -3.03 26.15 23.34
C SER A 81 -3.65 24.97 22.58
N GLY A 82 -4.96 24.98 22.32
CA GLY A 82 -5.63 23.97 21.51
C GLY A 82 -5.11 23.92 20.08
N LEU A 83 -4.85 25.09 19.48
CA LEU A 83 -4.29 25.20 18.13
C LEU A 83 -2.84 24.70 18.04
N ARG A 84 -2.01 24.94 19.07
CA ARG A 84 -0.65 24.37 19.14
C ARG A 84 -0.69 22.84 19.22
N ILE A 85 -1.58 22.30 20.05
CA ILE A 85 -1.77 20.85 20.18
C ILE A 85 -2.25 20.24 18.87
N TYR A 86 -3.18 20.90 18.17
CA TYR A 86 -3.62 20.47 16.84
C TYR A 86 -2.47 20.45 15.82
N ARG A 87 -1.60 21.47 15.84
CA ARG A 87 -0.41 21.52 15.00
C ARG A 87 0.52 20.33 15.26
N GLU A 88 0.82 20.03 16.53
CA GLU A 88 1.64 18.86 16.87
C GLU A 88 0.96 17.55 16.49
N ALA A 89 -0.35 17.42 16.72
CA ALA A 89 -1.13 16.25 16.32
C ALA A 89 -1.15 16.05 14.79
N SER A 90 -0.91 17.10 14.01
CA SER A 90 -0.85 16.99 12.55
C SER A 90 0.35 16.17 12.05
N LEU A 91 1.43 16.06 12.82
CA LEU A 91 2.55 15.15 12.49
C LEU A 91 2.10 13.69 12.46
N GLU A 92 1.19 13.31 13.34
CA GLU A 92 0.60 11.99 13.37
C GLU A 92 -0.33 11.74 12.17
N ILE A 93 -1.07 12.77 11.74
CA ILE A 93 -1.88 12.72 10.52
C ILE A 93 -0.97 12.51 9.28
N ILE A 94 0.15 13.24 9.18
CA ILE A 94 1.14 13.06 8.11
C ILE A 94 1.66 11.62 8.09
N ASP A 95 2.07 11.08 9.24
CA ASP A 95 2.58 9.70 9.32
C ASP A 95 1.48 8.66 8.99
N GLN A 96 0.24 8.90 9.39
CA GLN A 96 -0.89 8.04 9.01
C GLN A 96 -1.07 8.00 7.49
N TYR A 97 -1.06 9.14 6.82
CA TYR A 97 -1.15 9.21 5.36
C TYR A 97 0.05 8.56 4.66
N ARG A 98 1.28 8.79 5.15
CA ARG A 98 2.50 8.12 4.63
C ARG A 98 2.45 6.61 4.78
N ARG A 99 2.00 6.10 5.93
CA ARG A 99 1.79 4.66 6.15
C ARG A 99 0.74 4.10 5.19
N GLY A 100 -0.36 4.81 4.99
CA GLY A 100 -1.39 4.48 4.00
C GLY A 100 -0.84 4.44 2.57
N ALA A 101 -0.06 5.45 2.17
CA ALA A 101 0.59 5.52 0.87
C ALA A 101 1.54 4.34 0.65
N ASN A 102 2.40 4.06 1.62
CA ASN A 102 3.35 2.96 1.58
C ASN A 102 2.67 1.58 1.51
N LYS A 103 1.55 1.40 2.23
CA LYS A 103 0.75 0.17 2.13
C LYS A 103 0.23 -0.04 0.72
N ASN A 104 -0.38 1.00 0.13
CA ASN A 104 -0.91 0.97 -1.22
C ASN A 104 0.19 0.69 -2.28
N ARG A 105 1.35 1.38 -2.18
CA ARG A 105 2.51 1.13 -3.04
C ARG A 105 3.02 -0.31 -2.93
N ARG A 106 3.10 -0.87 -1.73
CA ARG A 106 3.53 -2.27 -1.52
C ARG A 106 2.59 -3.27 -2.17
N VAL A 107 1.27 -3.04 -2.09
CA VAL A 107 0.27 -3.90 -2.72
C VAL A 107 0.35 -3.77 -4.24
N HIS A 108 0.45 -2.56 -4.77
CA HIS A 108 0.61 -2.33 -6.21
C HIS A 108 1.87 -3.04 -6.76
N ASN A 109 3.02 -2.85 -6.10
CA ASN A 109 4.28 -3.45 -6.54
C ASN A 109 4.25 -4.98 -6.47
N LEU A 110 3.52 -5.56 -5.51
CA LEU A 110 3.33 -7.00 -5.43
C LEU A 110 2.58 -7.54 -6.64
N PHE A 111 1.42 -6.97 -6.96
CA PHE A 111 0.66 -7.44 -8.12
C PHE A 111 1.41 -7.20 -9.44
N GLN A 112 2.12 -6.07 -9.56
CA GLN A 112 2.96 -5.83 -10.74
C GLN A 112 4.05 -6.89 -10.90
N ALA A 113 4.68 -7.32 -9.80
CA ALA A 113 5.65 -8.41 -9.84
C ALA A 113 4.99 -9.73 -10.30
N VAL A 114 3.78 -10.05 -9.82
CA VAL A 114 3.03 -11.25 -10.24
C VAL A 114 2.68 -11.19 -11.73
N ILE A 115 2.20 -10.04 -12.22
CA ILE A 115 1.83 -9.84 -13.62
C ILE A 115 3.05 -10.00 -14.53
N LEU A 116 4.18 -9.36 -14.19
CA LEU A 116 5.39 -9.41 -15.00
C LEU A 116 5.99 -10.82 -15.01
N THR A 117 6.19 -11.43 -13.84
CA THR A 117 6.77 -12.77 -13.75
C THR A 117 5.87 -13.83 -14.37
N GLY A 118 4.55 -13.77 -14.10
CA GLY A 118 3.58 -14.66 -14.70
C GLY A 118 3.53 -14.56 -16.23
N SER A 119 3.60 -13.34 -16.78
CA SER A 119 3.64 -13.11 -18.23
C SER A 119 4.88 -13.71 -18.88
N ILE A 120 6.05 -13.54 -18.25
CA ILE A 120 7.31 -14.12 -18.74
C ILE A 120 7.24 -15.65 -18.71
N VAL A 121 6.84 -16.25 -17.59
CA VAL A 121 6.73 -17.71 -17.45
C VAL A 121 5.73 -18.28 -18.45
N THR A 122 4.56 -17.65 -18.60
CA THR A 122 3.54 -18.07 -19.57
C THR A 122 4.08 -18.05 -20.99
N SER A 123 4.81 -17.00 -21.36
CA SER A 123 5.43 -16.87 -22.69
C SER A 123 6.46 -17.97 -22.94
N SER A 124 7.32 -18.26 -21.95
CA SER A 124 8.30 -19.35 -22.04
C SER A 124 7.65 -20.72 -22.15
N LEU A 125 6.66 -21.03 -21.30
CA LEU A 125 5.94 -22.31 -21.35
C LEU A 125 5.20 -22.50 -22.67
N THR A 126 4.63 -21.43 -23.23
CA THR A 126 3.98 -21.46 -24.54
C THR A 126 4.98 -21.82 -25.64
N ALA A 127 6.17 -21.18 -25.64
CA ALA A 127 7.22 -21.47 -26.61
C ALA A 127 7.80 -22.89 -26.48
N MET A 128 7.84 -23.44 -25.27
CA MET A 128 8.31 -24.80 -24.99
C MET A 128 7.30 -25.89 -25.35
N ASN A 129 6.01 -25.56 -25.49
CA ASN A 129 4.95 -26.55 -25.73
C ASN A 129 4.86 -27.04 -27.18
N GLN A 130 6.00 -27.20 -27.86
CA GLN A 130 6.08 -27.70 -29.25
C GLN A 130 5.63 -29.17 -29.37
N GLY A 131 5.74 -29.94 -28.29
CA GLY A 131 5.28 -31.33 -28.21
C GLY A 131 3.80 -31.52 -27.83
N ASN A 132 3.02 -30.42 -27.76
CA ASN A 132 1.59 -30.44 -27.40
C ASN A 132 1.26 -31.20 -26.10
N SER A 133 2.10 -31.05 -25.08
CA SER A 133 1.89 -31.68 -23.78
C SER A 133 0.64 -31.12 -23.11
N ALA A 134 -0.31 -32.00 -22.79
CA ALA A 134 -1.56 -31.62 -22.12
C ALA A 134 -1.32 -30.97 -20.74
N ALA A 135 -0.27 -31.40 -20.04
CA ALA A 135 0.12 -30.85 -18.74
C ALA A 135 0.64 -29.41 -18.87
N LEU A 136 1.57 -29.17 -19.80
CA LEU A 136 2.11 -27.82 -20.03
C LEU A 136 1.01 -26.84 -20.47
N ARG A 137 0.12 -27.29 -21.37
CA ARG A 137 -1.02 -26.47 -21.81
C ARG A 137 -1.92 -26.06 -20.66
N SER A 138 -2.25 -26.99 -19.76
CA SER A 138 -3.12 -26.72 -18.61
C SER A 138 -2.49 -25.72 -17.64
N VAL A 139 -1.18 -25.85 -17.40
CA VAL A 139 -0.42 -24.90 -16.56
C VAL A 139 -0.35 -23.51 -17.20
N THR A 140 -0.08 -23.43 -18.50
CA THR A 140 -0.06 -22.15 -19.23
C THR A 140 -1.41 -21.44 -19.15
N ILE A 141 -2.53 -22.15 -19.34
CA ILE A 141 -3.88 -21.57 -19.23
C ILE A 141 -4.12 -21.03 -17.81
N ALA A 142 -3.76 -21.80 -16.79
CA ALA A 142 -3.93 -21.39 -15.39
C ALA A 142 -3.10 -20.13 -15.04
N LEU A 143 -1.85 -20.05 -15.52
CA LEU A 143 -0.98 -18.89 -15.32
C LEU A 143 -1.50 -17.65 -16.04
N SER A 144 -1.93 -17.77 -17.30
CA SER A 144 -2.57 -16.68 -18.05
C SER A 144 -3.79 -16.13 -17.31
N ALA A 145 -4.65 -17.02 -16.79
CA ALA A 145 -5.82 -16.61 -16.02
C ALA A 145 -5.43 -15.87 -14.73
N LEU A 146 -4.42 -16.36 -13.99
CA LEU A 146 -3.90 -15.70 -12.80
C LEU A 146 -3.36 -14.29 -13.09
N VAL A 147 -2.61 -14.12 -14.18
CA VAL A 147 -2.10 -12.81 -14.62
C VAL A 147 -3.25 -11.87 -14.97
N GLY A 148 -4.25 -12.36 -15.72
CA GLY A 148 -5.43 -11.59 -16.09
C GLY A 148 -6.24 -11.12 -14.87
N ILE A 149 -6.51 -12.02 -13.92
CA ILE A 149 -7.20 -11.68 -12.67
C ILE A 149 -6.39 -10.67 -11.86
N SER A 150 -5.08 -10.85 -11.76
CA SER A 150 -4.19 -9.91 -11.06
C SER A 150 -4.25 -8.51 -11.67
N ALA A 151 -4.21 -8.41 -13.00
CA ALA A 151 -4.34 -7.15 -13.72
C ALA A 151 -5.70 -6.49 -13.45
N ALA A 152 -6.80 -7.25 -13.55
CA ALA A 152 -8.15 -6.76 -13.25
C ALA A 152 -8.27 -6.22 -11.82
N VAL A 153 -7.78 -6.96 -10.82
CA VAL A 153 -7.79 -6.53 -9.42
C VAL A 153 -6.99 -5.24 -9.23
N THR A 154 -5.80 -5.12 -9.84
CA THR A 154 -5.02 -3.87 -9.72
C THR A 154 -5.68 -2.67 -10.38
N GLY A 155 -6.33 -2.87 -11.52
CA GLY A 155 -7.07 -1.82 -12.23
C GLY A 155 -8.31 -1.38 -11.47
N TYR A 156 -9.04 -2.34 -10.88
CA TYR A 156 -10.24 -2.06 -10.10
C TYR A 156 -9.91 -1.26 -8.83
N PHE A 157 -8.99 -1.76 -7.99
CA PHE A 157 -8.74 -1.13 -6.69
C PHE A 157 -7.89 0.15 -6.76
N LYS A 158 -7.23 0.43 -7.89
CA LYS A 158 -6.46 1.65 -8.12
C LYS A 158 -5.46 1.96 -7.00
N PHE A 159 -4.72 0.93 -6.59
CA PHE A 159 -3.78 1.02 -5.46
C PHE A 159 -2.70 2.08 -5.69
N ARG A 160 -2.27 2.28 -6.94
CA ARG A 160 -1.23 3.27 -7.28
C ARG A 160 -1.73 4.69 -7.04
N GLU A 161 -2.93 5.00 -7.52
CA GLU A 161 -3.59 6.29 -7.44
C GLU A 161 -3.90 6.64 -5.98
N ARG A 162 -4.47 5.69 -5.22
CA ARG A 162 -4.68 5.84 -3.77
C ARG A 162 -3.37 6.14 -3.05
N GLY A 163 -2.31 5.40 -3.37
CA GLY A 163 -0.99 5.60 -2.78
C GLY A 163 -0.38 6.97 -3.10
N TYR A 164 -0.55 7.45 -4.32
CA TYR A 164 -0.08 8.78 -4.75
C TYR A 164 -0.85 9.90 -4.04
N ASN A 165 -2.18 9.84 -4.01
CA ASN A 165 -3.02 10.87 -3.39
C ASN A 165 -2.74 11.02 -1.89
N LEU A 166 -2.59 9.89 -1.18
CA LEU A 166 -2.23 9.89 0.24
C LEU A 166 -0.85 10.52 0.48
N GLN A 167 0.14 10.17 -0.33
CA GLN A 167 1.48 10.75 -0.20
C GLN A 167 1.47 12.25 -0.47
N SER A 168 0.82 12.67 -1.56
CA SER A 168 0.69 14.08 -1.92
C SER A 168 0.01 14.89 -0.82
N THR A 169 -1.06 14.37 -0.22
CA THR A 169 -1.74 15.02 0.91
C THR A 169 -0.81 15.13 2.13
N ALA A 170 -0.04 14.09 2.43
CA ALA A 170 0.92 14.11 3.54
C ALA A 170 2.01 15.17 3.33
N ASP A 171 2.55 15.25 2.12
CA ASP A 171 3.64 16.18 1.78
C ASP A 171 3.12 17.64 1.75
N GLU A 172 1.87 17.87 1.35
CA GLU A 172 1.23 19.18 1.38
C GLU A 172 0.96 19.65 2.82
N ILE A 173 0.46 18.76 3.70
CA ILE A 173 0.30 19.06 5.13
C ILE A 173 1.66 19.38 5.77
N GLU A 174 2.71 18.59 5.46
CA GLU A 174 4.07 18.83 5.99
C GLU A 174 4.64 20.17 5.51
N LYS A 175 4.39 20.55 4.24
CA LYS A 175 4.76 21.87 3.72
C LYS A 175 4.12 22.99 4.55
N HIS A 176 2.82 22.93 4.81
CA HIS A 176 2.13 23.93 5.64
C HIS A 176 2.58 23.87 7.11
N TYR A 177 2.91 22.70 7.64
CA TYR A 177 3.44 22.54 9.00
C TYR A 177 4.78 23.29 9.17
N ASN A 178 5.69 23.12 8.20
CA ASN A 178 6.97 23.81 8.18
C ASN A 178 6.81 25.31 7.92
N ALA A 179 5.99 25.69 6.95
CA ALA A 179 5.75 27.10 6.62
C ALA A 179 5.12 27.88 7.79
N SER A 180 4.22 27.26 8.55
CA SER A 180 3.65 27.84 9.77
C SER A 180 4.67 27.99 10.92
N GLN A 181 5.76 27.21 10.92
CA GLN A 181 6.82 27.33 11.93
C GLN A 181 7.76 28.50 11.62
N PHE A 182 8.18 28.57 10.37
CA PHE A 182 9.22 29.49 9.91
C PHE A 182 8.65 30.79 9.33
N MET A 183 7.33 30.98 9.41
CA MET A 183 6.63 32.16 8.89
C MET A 183 6.95 32.40 7.41
N LEU A 184 6.84 31.33 6.63
CA LEU A 184 7.06 31.36 5.18
C LEU A 184 5.73 31.55 4.44
N ASP A 185 5.81 32.05 3.21
CA ASP A 185 4.67 32.22 2.31
C ASP A 185 3.53 33.01 2.99
N GLU A 186 2.30 32.50 2.89
CA GLU A 186 1.09 33.10 3.46
C GLU A 186 1.12 33.25 4.99
N TYR A 187 2.02 32.53 5.66
CA TYR A 187 2.17 32.59 7.12
C TYR A 187 3.08 33.72 7.61
N ALA A 188 3.81 34.40 6.71
CA ALA A 188 4.61 35.59 7.02
C ALA A 188 3.73 36.81 7.36
N GLY A 189 2.55 36.88 6.74
CA GLY A 189 1.69 38.06 6.73
C GLY A 189 1.93 38.90 5.49
N SER A 190 0.94 39.72 5.11
CA SER A 190 1.04 40.58 3.92
C SER A 190 1.97 41.78 4.12
N ASP A 191 2.22 42.17 5.37
CA ASP A 191 3.08 43.29 5.75
C ASP A 191 4.24 42.80 6.64
N PRO A 192 5.50 42.93 6.21
CA PRO A 192 6.67 42.59 7.02
C PRO A 192 6.74 43.37 8.35
N ALA A 193 6.15 44.56 8.43
CA ALA A 193 6.11 45.36 9.65
C ALA A 193 5.07 44.85 10.67
N HIS A 194 4.06 44.11 10.20
CA HIS A 194 2.99 43.55 11.03
C HIS A 194 2.78 42.07 10.71
N PRO A 195 3.73 41.20 11.14
CA PRO A 195 3.61 39.78 10.88
C PRO A 195 2.35 39.19 11.52
N LEU A 196 1.87 38.09 10.94
CA LEU A 196 0.73 37.34 11.48
C LEU A 196 1.00 36.92 12.92
N SER A 197 0.01 37.20 13.79
CA SER A 197 0.01 36.70 15.16
C SER A 197 0.07 35.17 15.16
N GLU A 198 0.71 34.58 16.17
CA GLU A 198 0.78 33.12 16.27
C GLU A 198 -0.62 32.45 16.27
N PRO A 199 -1.63 32.93 17.03
CA PRO A 199 -2.97 32.36 16.97
C PRO A 199 -3.58 32.37 15.56
N ASP A 200 -3.41 33.47 14.81
CA ASP A 200 -3.95 33.57 13.44
C ASP A 200 -3.22 32.62 12.49
N ARG A 201 -1.89 32.51 12.63
CA ARG A 201 -1.07 31.57 11.86
C ARG A 201 -1.48 30.12 12.10
N LEU A 202 -1.70 29.74 13.36
CA LEU A 202 -2.13 28.40 13.72
C LEU A 202 -3.57 28.11 13.28
N ARG A 203 -4.46 29.10 13.33
CA ARG A 203 -5.83 28.98 12.81
C ARG A 203 -5.83 28.82 11.29
N MET A 204 -4.97 29.55 10.57
CA MET A 204 -4.77 29.39 9.13
C MET A 204 -4.26 27.97 8.82
N PHE A 205 -3.25 27.49 9.55
CA PHE A 205 -2.75 26.12 9.41
C PHE A 205 -3.85 25.08 9.63
N ALA A 206 -4.64 25.21 10.70
CA ALA A 206 -5.74 24.28 10.97
C ALA A 206 -6.78 24.25 9.84
N ARG A 207 -7.13 25.41 9.27
CA ARG A 207 -8.03 25.49 8.11
C ARG A 207 -7.45 24.76 6.89
N TYR A 208 -6.16 24.92 6.61
CA TYR A 208 -5.49 24.21 5.52
C TYR A 208 -5.53 22.69 5.72
N VAL A 209 -5.20 22.21 6.92
CA VAL A 209 -5.24 20.77 7.21
C VAL A 209 -6.65 20.20 7.03
N GLU A 210 -7.69 20.87 7.54
CA GLU A 210 -9.07 20.40 7.35
C GLU A 210 -9.50 20.41 5.88
N LYS A 211 -9.15 21.45 5.12
CA LYS A 211 -9.40 21.50 3.67
C LYS A 211 -8.74 20.31 2.95
N LEU A 212 -7.48 20.01 3.25
CA LEU A 212 -6.75 18.90 2.64
C LEU A 212 -7.34 17.54 3.00
N LYS A 213 -7.82 17.36 4.24
CA LYS A 213 -8.53 16.15 4.67
C LYS A 213 -9.83 15.96 3.88
N GLU A 214 -10.60 17.03 3.67
CA GLU A 214 -11.82 16.99 2.87
C GLU A 214 -11.55 16.68 1.41
N GLU A 215 -10.55 17.33 0.81
CA GLU A 215 -10.14 17.05 -0.57
C GLU A 215 -9.70 15.59 -0.74
N GLN A 216 -8.91 15.07 0.20
CA GLN A 216 -8.51 13.67 0.17
C GLN A 216 -9.72 12.73 0.29
N ARG A 217 -10.68 13.04 1.16
CA ARG A 217 -11.93 12.26 1.26
C ARG A 217 -12.70 12.27 -0.07
N LYS A 218 -12.78 13.42 -0.75
CA LYS A 218 -13.41 13.53 -2.07
C LYS A 218 -12.69 12.69 -3.12
N ARG A 219 -11.34 12.73 -3.15
CA ARG A 219 -10.53 11.89 -4.05
C ARG A 219 -10.75 10.41 -3.80
N GLU A 220 -10.87 9.98 -2.54
CA GLU A 220 -11.16 8.58 -2.20
C GLU A 220 -12.55 8.14 -2.68
N LEU A 221 -13.58 8.96 -2.46
CA LEU A 221 -14.94 8.68 -2.96
C LEU A 221 -15.00 8.60 -4.49
N GLN A 222 -14.29 9.50 -5.19
CA GLN A 222 -14.21 9.46 -6.65
C GLN A 222 -13.54 8.17 -7.14
N LEU A 223 -12.49 7.71 -6.45
CA LEU A 223 -11.84 6.44 -6.78
C LEU A 223 -12.78 5.26 -6.57
N GLU A 224 -13.55 5.24 -5.48
CA GLU A 224 -14.55 4.19 -5.21
C GLU A 224 -15.67 4.15 -6.25
N GLN A 225 -16.23 5.31 -6.62
CA GLN A 225 -17.23 5.41 -7.69
C GLN A 225 -16.67 4.98 -9.05
N SER A 226 -15.43 5.36 -9.35
CA SER A 226 -14.81 4.96 -10.62
C SER A 226 -14.49 3.47 -10.69
N SER A 227 -14.29 2.80 -9.54
CA SER A 227 -14.13 1.35 -9.48
C SER A 227 -15.47 0.64 -9.66
N SER A 228 -16.55 1.12 -9.01
CA SER A 228 -17.89 0.51 -9.14
C SER A 228 -18.50 0.70 -10.53
N ALA A 229 -18.29 1.86 -11.19
CA ALA A 229 -18.74 2.07 -12.56
C ALA A 229 -18.06 1.13 -13.58
N SER A 230 -16.83 0.67 -13.27
CA SER A 230 -16.14 -0.32 -14.09
C SER A 230 -16.72 -1.74 -13.90
N GLU A 231 -17.41 -1.99 -12.77
CA GLU A 231 -18.09 -3.25 -12.44
C GLU A 231 -19.38 -3.40 -13.26
N GLU A 232 -20.24 -2.38 -13.24
CA GLU A 232 -21.53 -2.36 -13.95
C GLU A 232 -21.40 -2.48 -15.48
N ARG A 233 -20.26 -2.05 -16.05
CA ARG A 233 -20.01 -2.16 -17.49
C ARG A 233 -19.45 -3.53 -17.91
N SER A 234 -19.07 -4.37 -16.94
CA SER A 234 -18.47 -5.69 -17.16
C SER A 234 -19.43 -6.86 -16.87
N SER A 235 -20.62 -6.58 -16.32
CA SER A 235 -21.76 -7.48 -16.17
C SER A 235 -22.71 -7.40 -17.36
#